data_AF-A0A2P7YTP2-F1
#
_entry.id   AF-A0A2P7YTP2-F1
#
_cell.length_a   1.000
_cell.length_b   1.000
_cell.length_c   1.000
_cell.angle_alpha   90.00
_cell.angle_beta   90.00
_cell.angle_gamma   90.00
#
_symmetry.space_group_name_H-M   'P 1'
#
loop_
_entity.id
_entity.type
_entity.pdbx_description
1 polymer ?
#
loop_
_entity_poly.entity_id
_entity_poly.type
_entity_poly.pdbx_seq_one_letter_code
_entity_poly.pdbx_strand_id
1 'polypeptide(L)'
;MGGATLVSKPASTPAYDIMISPYHLLFLSVSIFFFLAIMAEQHEELIVDLNGKQVPLLKISKPHHRILDHNQKPVPDPKTFPDVEPEAKEREAKLAEERKQAAEQKELNE
;
A
#
# COMPACT_ATOMS: atom_id res chain seq x y z
N MET A 1 23.80 -84.12 -29.28
CA MET A 1 22.54 -83.41 -28.96
C MET A 1 22.65 -82.00 -29.51
N GLY A 2 21.65 -81.53 -30.25
CA GLY A 2 21.56 -80.13 -30.66
C GLY A 2 20.76 -79.93 -31.94
N GLY A 3 19.43 -80.07 -31.84
CA GLY A 3 18.52 -79.57 -32.87
C GLY A 3 18.21 -78.10 -32.60
N ALA A 4 18.10 -77.29 -33.65
CA ALA A 4 17.60 -75.92 -33.54
C ALA A 4 16.38 -75.76 -34.45
N THR A 5 15.24 -75.44 -33.87
CA THR A 5 13.99 -75.14 -34.57
C THR A 5 13.59 -73.68 -34.37
N LEU A 6 13.44 -73.02 -35.54
CA LEU A 6 12.45 -72.05 -35.98
C LEU A 6 11.74 -71.17 -34.94
N VAL A 7 11.77 -69.84 -35.15
CA VAL A 7 10.65 -68.95 -34.78
C VAL A 7 10.56 -67.75 -35.72
N SER A 8 9.42 -67.58 -36.39
CA SER A 8 9.04 -66.36 -37.12
C SER A 8 8.51 -65.30 -36.15
N LYS A 9 8.91 -64.04 -36.35
CA LYS A 9 8.55 -62.89 -35.50
C LYS A 9 7.48 -62.02 -36.19
N PRO A 10 6.27 -61.84 -35.62
CA PRO A 10 5.31 -60.88 -36.16
C PRO A 10 5.72 -59.44 -35.82
N ALA A 11 5.53 -58.56 -36.80
CA ALA A 11 5.96 -57.16 -36.81
C ALA A 11 5.14 -56.25 -35.87
N SER A 12 5.84 -55.28 -35.28
CA SER A 12 5.38 -54.33 -34.27
C SER A 12 4.79 -53.04 -34.85
N THR A 13 3.80 -52.47 -34.19
CA THR A 13 3.43 -51.06 -34.29
C THR A 13 4.21 -50.22 -33.27
N PRO A 14 4.83 -49.08 -33.66
CA PRO A 14 5.55 -48.24 -32.71
C PRO A 14 4.57 -47.32 -31.95
N ALA A 15 4.45 -47.54 -30.64
CA ALA A 15 4.02 -46.50 -29.72
C ALA A 15 5.18 -45.52 -29.55
N TYR A 16 4.96 -44.23 -29.84
CA TYR A 16 5.96 -43.20 -29.55
C TYR A 16 5.91 -42.90 -28.04
N ASP A 17 6.67 -43.67 -27.27
CA ASP A 17 7.03 -43.27 -25.91
C ASP A 17 7.93 -42.03 -26.03
N ILE A 18 7.36 -40.86 -25.73
CA ILE A 18 8.12 -39.62 -25.61
C ILE A 18 8.98 -39.74 -24.35
N MET A 19 10.15 -40.35 -24.50
CA MET A 19 11.19 -40.32 -23.48
C MET A 19 11.74 -38.89 -23.43
N ILE A 20 11.22 -38.09 -22.51
CA ILE A 20 11.73 -36.74 -22.21
C ILE A 20 13.17 -36.90 -21.73
N SER A 21 14.12 -36.65 -22.62
CA SER A 21 15.53 -36.68 -22.27
C SER A 21 15.84 -35.53 -21.29
N PRO A 22 16.80 -35.71 -20.37
CA PRO A 22 17.17 -34.67 -19.41
C PRO A 22 17.67 -33.38 -20.08
N TYR A 23 18.15 -33.45 -21.32
CA TYR A 23 18.60 -32.30 -22.09
C TYR A 23 17.46 -31.36 -22.49
N HIS A 24 16.23 -31.86 -22.64
CA HIS A 24 15.08 -30.99 -22.91
C HIS A 24 14.70 -30.13 -21.71
N LEU A 25 14.81 -30.70 -20.49
CA LEU A 25 14.58 -29.94 -19.26
C LEU A 25 15.67 -28.89 -19.05
N LEU A 26 16.93 -29.22 -19.33
CA LEU A 26 18.04 -28.26 -19.28
C LEU A 26 17.89 -27.15 -20.33
N PHE A 27 17.48 -27.49 -21.56
CA PHE A 27 17.24 -26.49 -22.60
C PHE A 27 16.07 -25.56 -22.23
N LEU A 28 14.98 -26.12 -21.68
CA LEU A 28 13.84 -25.34 -21.21
C LEU A 28 14.23 -24.41 -20.05
N SER A 29 14.99 -24.90 -19.07
CA SER A 29 15.41 -24.08 -17.93
C SER A 29 16.34 -22.94 -18.34
N VAL A 30 17.30 -23.19 -19.24
CA VAL A 30 18.19 -22.16 -19.79
C VAL A 30 17.42 -21.13 -20.61
N SER A 31 16.46 -21.57 -21.43
CA SER A 31 15.61 -20.67 -22.22
C SER A 31 14.76 -19.76 -21.32
N ILE A 32 14.12 -20.31 -20.29
CA ILE A 32 13.34 -19.54 -19.33
C ILE A 32 14.22 -18.53 -18.58
N PHE A 33 15.41 -18.96 -18.12
CA PHE A 33 16.34 -18.07 -17.44
C PHE A 33 16.76 -16.88 -18.32
N PHE A 34 17.09 -17.15 -19.59
CA PHE A 34 17.50 -16.10 -20.52
C PHE A 34 16.35 -15.14 -20.85
N PHE A 35 15.13 -15.66 -21.02
CA PHE A 35 13.93 -14.84 -21.21
C PHE A 35 13.65 -13.93 -20.02
N LEU A 36 13.72 -14.46 -18.79
CA LEU A 36 13.55 -13.67 -17.58
C LEU A 36 14.64 -12.62 -17.41
N ALA A 37 15.89 -12.93 -17.76
CA ALA A 37 16.99 -11.97 -17.73
C ALA A 37 16.74 -10.80 -18.69
N ILE A 38 16.27 -11.07 -19.91
CA ILE A 38 15.90 -10.02 -20.89
C ILE A 38 14.74 -9.16 -20.38
N MET A 39 13.70 -9.77 -19.80
CA MET A 39 12.53 -9.04 -19.28
C MET A 39 12.87 -8.16 -18.06
N ALA A 40 13.80 -8.59 -17.22
CA ALA A 40 14.23 -7.83 -16.04
C ALA A 40 14.92 -6.50 -16.40
N GLU A 41 15.50 -6.38 -17.60
CA GLU A 41 16.24 -5.18 -18.01
C GLU A 41 15.33 -4.04 -18.49
N GLN A 42 14.03 -4.27 -18.68
CA GLN A 42 13.07 -3.28 -19.19
C GLN A 42 12.38 -2.44 -18.08
N HIS A 43 13.15 -1.88 -17.15
CA HIS A 43 12.64 -0.86 -16.22
C HIS A 43 12.81 0.54 -16.81
N GLU A 44 12.11 0.84 -17.91
CA GLU A 44 12.07 2.20 -18.44
C GLU A 44 11.11 3.06 -17.60
N GLU A 45 11.65 4.09 -16.95
CA GLU A 45 10.88 5.05 -16.17
C GLU A 45 9.90 5.79 -17.12
N LEU A 46 8.59 5.60 -16.95
CA LEU A 46 7.58 6.19 -17.84
C LEU A 46 7.60 7.73 -17.72
N ILE A 47 8.15 8.39 -18.75
CA ILE A 47 8.22 9.84 -18.88
C ILE A 47 6.93 10.34 -19.51
N VAL A 48 6.28 11.33 -18.88
CA VAL A 48 5.09 11.98 -19.42
C VAL A 48 5.39 13.45 -19.67
N ASP A 49 4.99 13.94 -20.84
CA ASP A 49 5.08 15.36 -21.18
C ASP A 49 3.92 16.12 -20.53
N LEU A 50 4.24 16.91 -19.51
CA LEU A 50 3.28 17.83 -18.89
C LEU A 50 3.65 19.26 -19.29
N ASN A 51 2.85 19.84 -20.20
CA ASN A 51 2.93 21.25 -20.55
C ASN A 51 4.33 21.69 -21.05
N GLY A 52 4.98 20.85 -21.86
CA GLY A 52 6.32 21.06 -22.41
C GLY A 52 7.49 20.68 -21.48
N LYS A 53 7.20 20.06 -20.33
CA LYS A 53 8.22 19.52 -19.41
C LYS A 53 8.07 18.01 -19.28
N GLN A 54 9.13 17.30 -19.64
CA GLN A 54 9.23 15.85 -19.46
C GLN A 54 9.45 15.53 -17.98
N VAL A 55 8.49 14.84 -17.37
CA VAL A 55 8.56 14.46 -15.95
C VAL A 55 8.22 12.98 -15.77
N PRO A 56 9.04 12.25 -14.98
CA PRO A 56 8.70 10.89 -14.60
C PRO A 56 7.40 10.80 -13.82
N LEU A 57 6.54 9.83 -14.18
CA LEU A 57 5.25 9.63 -13.49
C LEU A 57 5.39 9.41 -11.99
N LEU A 58 6.44 8.69 -11.56
CA LEU A 58 6.72 8.44 -10.15
C LEU A 58 6.90 9.72 -9.33
N LYS A 59 7.35 10.81 -9.95
CA LYS A 59 7.55 12.10 -9.27
C LYS A 59 6.27 12.93 -9.16
N ILE A 60 5.25 12.63 -9.98
CA ILE A 60 3.98 13.36 -10.02
C ILE A 60 3.02 12.83 -8.95
N SER A 61 2.98 11.51 -8.73
CA SER A 61 2.11 10.88 -7.73
C SER A 61 2.72 10.93 -6.33
N LYS A 62 2.91 12.14 -5.78
CA LYS A 62 3.20 12.27 -4.34
C LYS A 62 1.92 11.90 -3.55
N PRO A 63 2.02 11.21 -2.41
CA PRO A 63 0.84 10.93 -1.59
C PRO A 63 0.19 12.24 -1.15
N HIS A 64 -1.07 12.44 -1.54
CA HIS A 64 -1.86 13.65 -1.24
C HIS A 64 -2.32 13.73 0.23
N HIS A 65 -1.90 12.79 1.08
CA HIS A 65 -2.20 12.77 2.50
C HIS A 65 -1.01 12.26 3.29
N ARG A 66 -0.44 13.11 4.14
CA ARG A 66 0.49 12.70 5.18
C ARG A 66 -0.33 12.42 6.43
N ILE A 67 -0.50 11.14 6.76
CA ILE A 67 -1.06 10.73 8.04
C ILE A 67 -0.08 11.22 9.12
N LEU A 68 -0.45 12.25 9.85
CA LEU A 68 0.31 12.66 11.04
C LEU A 68 0.04 11.61 12.11
N ASP A 69 1.09 11.06 12.70
CA ASP A 69 0.95 10.21 13.89
C ASP A 69 0.18 10.99 14.96
N HIS A 70 -0.69 10.31 15.69
CA HIS A 70 -1.52 10.85 16.78
C HIS A 70 -0.74 11.70 17.79
N ASN A 71 0.58 11.48 17.93
CA ASN A 71 1.49 12.19 18.83
C ASN A 71 2.10 13.48 18.26
N GLN A 72 1.85 13.82 16.99
CA GLN A 72 2.42 15.00 16.31
C GLN A 72 1.38 16.09 16.04
N LYS A 73 0.28 16.11 16.78
CA LYS A 73 -0.68 17.21 16.69
C LYS A 73 -0.06 18.46 17.33
N PRO A 74 0.00 19.60 16.63
CA PRO A 74 0.42 20.84 17.24
C PRO A 74 -0.55 21.20 18.36
N VAL A 75 -0.05 21.28 19.59
CA VAL A 75 -0.81 21.74 20.75
C VAL A 75 -0.86 23.28 20.67
N PRO A 76 -2.04 23.90 20.55
CA PRO A 76 -2.14 25.36 20.52
C PRO A 76 -1.61 25.97 21.83
N ASP A 77 -0.79 27.02 21.74
CA ASP A 77 -0.33 27.77 22.92
C ASP A 77 -1.47 28.66 23.45
N PRO A 78 -1.90 28.51 24.72
CA PRO A 78 -2.94 29.34 25.34
C PRO A 78 -2.69 30.85 25.22
N LYS A 79 -1.43 31.27 25.04
CA LYS A 79 -1.04 32.68 24.92
C LYS A 79 -1.22 33.27 23.52
N THR A 80 -1.51 32.43 22.52
CA THR A 80 -1.75 32.87 21.14
C THR A 80 -3.22 33.26 20.92
N PHE A 81 -4.10 32.91 21.85
CA PHE A 81 -5.50 33.27 21.77
C PHE A 81 -5.67 34.74 22.19
N PRO A 82 -6.49 35.53 21.46
CA PRO A 82 -6.78 36.90 21.83
C PRO A 82 -7.45 36.95 23.20
N ASP A 83 -7.11 37.97 23.99
CA ASP A 83 -7.74 38.21 25.28
C ASP A 83 -9.25 38.39 25.12
N VAL A 84 -10.01 37.79 26.04
CA VAL A 84 -11.47 37.92 26.09
C VAL A 84 -11.85 39.40 26.20
N GLU A 85 -12.73 39.85 25.30
CA GLU A 85 -13.21 41.23 25.24
C GLU A 85 -13.77 41.69 26.60
N PRO A 86 -13.62 42.99 26.96
CA PRO A 86 -14.09 43.51 28.25
C PRO A 86 -15.59 43.28 28.46
N GLU A 87 -16.39 43.33 27.40
CA GLU A 87 -17.83 43.05 27.47
C GLU A 87 -18.15 41.63 27.93
N ALA A 88 -17.33 40.63 27.56
CA ALA A 88 -17.56 39.25 27.96
C ALA A 88 -17.19 39.02 29.44
N LYS A 89 -16.17 39.72 29.96
CA LYS A 89 -15.82 39.67 31.39
C LYS A 89 -16.93 40.25 32.27
N GLU A 90 -17.56 41.34 31.84
CA GLU A 90 -18.69 41.92 32.56
C GLU A 90 -19.93 41.01 32.57
N ARG A 91 -20.19 40.30 31.47
CA ARG A 91 -21.29 39.33 31.38
C ARG A 91 -21.06 38.14 32.31
N GLU A 92 -19.83 37.63 32.38
CA GLU A 92 -19.47 36.54 33.30
C GLU A 92 -19.58 36.95 34.77
N ALA A 93 -19.16 38.18 35.11
CA ALA A 93 -19.29 38.72 36.46
C ALA A 93 -20.76 38.85 36.91
N LYS A 94 -21.61 39.44 36.07
CA LYS A 94 -23.06 39.58 36.36
C LYS A 94 -23.73 38.21 36.53
N LEU A 95 -23.40 37.26 35.66
CA LEU A 95 -23.98 35.92 35.72
C LEU A 95 -23.49 35.12 36.94
N ALA A 96 -22.28 35.40 37.44
CA ALA A 96 -21.79 34.82 38.70
C ALA A 96 -22.52 35.39 39.92
N GLU A 97 -22.85 36.68 39.92
CA GLU A 97 -23.65 37.32 40.98
C GLU A 97 -25.08 36.80 41.01
N GLU A 98 -25.73 36.71 39.84
CA GLU A 98 -27.07 36.12 39.73
C GLU A 98 -27.12 34.67 40.20
N ARG A 99 -26.09 33.88 39.88
CA ARG A 99 -25.99 32.48 40.35
C ARG A 99 -25.84 32.38 41.87
N LYS A 100 -25.11 33.30 42.50
CA LYS A 100 -24.97 33.34 43.97
C LYS A 100 -26.29 33.70 44.63
N GLN A 101 -26.95 34.74 44.15
CA GLN A 101 -28.26 35.16 44.66
C GLN A 101 -29.32 34.07 44.49
N ALA A 102 -29.33 33.38 43.34
CA ALA A 102 -30.23 32.26 43.09
C ALA A 102 -29.93 31.02 43.96
N ALA A 103 -28.67 30.81 44.37
CA ALA A 103 -28.31 29.75 45.30
C ALA A 103 -28.78 30.09 46.73
N GLU A 104 -28.54 31.33 47.19
CA GLU A 104 -28.98 31.80 48.51
C GLU A 104 -30.51 31.81 48.63
N GLN A 105 -31.24 32.20 47.58
CA GLN A 105 -32.71 32.15 47.56
C GLN A 105 -33.28 30.73 47.56
N LYS A 106 -32.54 29.73 47.06
CA LYS A 106 -32.96 28.33 47.13
C LYS A 106 -32.83 27.78 48.54
N GLU A 107 -31.74 28.11 49.24
CA GLU A 107 -31.52 27.71 50.63
C GLU A 107 -32.52 28.34 51.61
N LEU A 108 -33.08 29.51 51.26
CA LEU A 108 -34.04 30.23 52.11
C LEU A 108 -35.51 29.79 51.93
N ASN A 109 -35.80 29.06 50.85
CA ASN A 109 -37.15 28.56 50.51
C ASN A 109 -37.32 27.04 50.75
N GLU A 110 -36.29 26.39 51.31
CA GLU A 110 -36.28 24.98 51.75
C GLU A 110 -36.43 24.90 53.27
#